data_AF-A0A7R9W512-F1
#
_entry.id   AF-A0A7R9W512-F1
#
_cell.length_a   1.000
_cell.length_b   1.000
_cell.length_c   1.000
_cell.angle_alpha   90.00
_cell.angle_beta   90.00
_cell.angle_gamma   90.00
#
_symmetry.space_group_name_H-M   'P 1'
#
loop_
_entity.id
_entity.type
_entity.pdbx_description
1 polymer ?
#
loop_
_entity_poly.entity_id
_entity_poly.type
_entity_poly.pdbx_seq_one_letter_code
_entity_poly.pdbx_strand_id
1 'polypeptide(L)'
;TNKNKKKGTMPDYAEVNEYFQKRMAESRAVWAKRGKEARIASYNKRLAEGPQTWRQLRGMPLVFHEIKHSGNRPFMYGFLTIALGTLYLQTKFTDEMRASSDYYQTFHGDGKPKAHH
;
A
#
# COMPACT_ATOMS: atom_id res chain seq x y z
N THR A 1 29.02 -61.39 -24.92
CA THR A 1 29.94 -60.25 -24.62
C THR A 1 29.42 -59.06 -25.42
N ASN A 2 28.94 -57.96 -24.84
CA ASN A 2 29.74 -56.94 -24.15
C ASN A 2 28.79 -55.97 -23.40
N LYS A 3 29.01 -55.76 -22.10
CA LYS A 3 28.24 -54.82 -21.26
C LYS A 3 28.91 -53.46 -21.31
N ASN A 4 28.41 -52.51 -22.11
CA ASN A 4 28.88 -51.13 -22.07
C ASN A 4 28.21 -50.37 -20.90
N LYS A 5 28.76 -50.56 -19.69
CA LYS A 5 28.45 -49.72 -18.53
C LYS A 5 29.05 -48.32 -18.74
N LYS A 6 28.24 -47.34 -19.14
CA LYS A 6 28.61 -45.93 -19.00
C LYS A 6 28.74 -45.63 -17.50
N LYS A 7 29.98 -45.43 -17.05
CA LYS A 7 30.29 -44.91 -15.71
C LYS A 7 29.78 -43.47 -15.65
N GLY A 8 28.72 -43.23 -14.87
CA GLY A 8 28.25 -41.88 -14.57
C GLY A 8 29.26 -41.19 -13.65
N THR A 9 29.89 -40.13 -14.13
CA THR A 9 30.66 -39.19 -13.30
C THR A 9 29.68 -38.41 -12.43
N MET A 10 29.92 -38.37 -11.11
CA MET A 10 29.13 -37.52 -10.22
C MET A 10 29.34 -36.05 -10.64
N PRO A 11 28.28 -35.22 -10.70
CA PRO A 11 28.42 -33.80 -10.98
C PRO A 11 29.31 -33.15 -9.92
N ASP A 12 30.12 -32.17 -10.34
CA ASP A 12 31.03 -31.46 -9.45
C ASP A 12 30.24 -30.75 -8.34
N TYR A 13 30.77 -30.75 -7.12
CA TYR A 13 30.08 -30.20 -5.94
C TYR A 13 29.69 -28.73 -6.14
N ALA A 14 30.50 -27.98 -6.90
CA ALA A 14 30.23 -26.61 -7.28
C ALA A 14 28.96 -26.47 -8.15
N GLU A 15 28.78 -27.34 -9.16
CA GLU A 15 27.62 -27.33 -10.05
C GLU A 15 26.32 -27.69 -9.31
N VAL A 16 26.42 -28.65 -8.38
CA VAL A 16 25.28 -29.05 -7.53
C VAL A 16 24.87 -27.89 -6.62
N ASN A 17 25.83 -27.20 -6.00
CA ASN A 17 25.54 -26.08 -5.12
C ASN A 17 24.95 -24.88 -5.88
N GLU A 18 25.48 -24.57 -7.06
CA GLU A 18 24.94 -23.52 -7.93
C GLU A 18 23.50 -23.82 -8.36
N TYR A 19 23.21 -25.08 -8.71
CA TYR A 19 21.86 -25.53 -9.03
C TYR A 19 20.88 -25.28 -7.87
N PHE A 20 21.26 -25.65 -6.64
CA PHE A 20 20.40 -25.44 -5.47
C PHE A 20 20.23 -23.96 -5.12
N GLN A 21 21.28 -23.14 -5.25
CA GLN A 21 21.18 -21.70 -5.02
C GLN A 21 20.25 -21.02 -6.03
N LYS A 22 20.38 -21.37 -7.31
CA LYS A 22 19.50 -20.85 -8.37
C LYS A 22 18.04 -21.24 -8.11
N ARG A 23 17.81 -22.51 -7.76
CA ARG A 23 16.46 -23.03 -7.44
C ARG A 23 15.86 -22.37 -6.19
N MET A 24 16.68 -22.05 -5.19
CA MET A 24 16.25 -21.31 -3.99
C MET A 24 15.88 -19.86 -4.32
N ALA A 25 16.65 -19.19 -5.18
CA ALA A 25 16.36 -17.84 -5.64
C ALA A 25 15.05 -17.77 -6.45
N GLU A 26 14.83 -18.74 -7.34
CA GLU A 26 13.58 -18.88 -8.10
C GLU A 26 12.38 -19.11 -7.18
N SER A 27 12.51 -20.01 -6.18
CA SER A 27 11.46 -20.28 -5.20
C SER A 27 11.08 -19.02 -4.40
N ARG A 28 12.08 -18.25 -3.94
CA ARG A 28 11.84 -16.97 -3.25
C ARG A 28 11.13 -15.95 -4.14
N ALA A 29 11.51 -15.84 -5.40
CA ALA A 29 10.87 -14.95 -6.36
C ALA A 29 9.40 -15.34 -6.62
N VAL A 30 9.11 -16.63 -6.72
CA VAL A 30 7.74 -17.16 -6.87
C VAL A 30 6.91 -16.86 -5.61
N TRP A 31 7.47 -17.08 -4.42
CA TRP A 31 6.79 -16.79 -3.16
C TRP A 31 6.47 -15.30 -2.99
N ALA A 32 7.41 -14.41 -3.34
CA ALA A 32 7.20 -12.97 -3.30
C ALA A 32 6.08 -12.53 -4.24
N LYS A 33 5.99 -13.13 -5.45
CA LYS A 33 4.91 -12.84 -6.41
C LYS A 33 3.56 -13.38 -5.96
N ARG A 34 3.52 -14.58 -5.38
CA ARG A 34 2.28 -15.26 -4.95
C ARG A 34 1.50 -14.45 -3.90
N GLY A 35 2.20 -13.77 -2.99
CA GLY A 35 1.55 -12.88 -2.00
C GLY A 35 0.94 -11.62 -2.64
N LYS A 36 1.60 -11.04 -3.64
CA LYS A 36 1.08 -9.89 -4.39
C LYS A 36 -0.14 -10.28 -5.22
N GLU A 37 -0.07 -11.41 -5.93
CA GLU A 37 -1.17 -11.94 -6.73
C GLU A 37 -2.38 -12.33 -5.88
N ALA A 38 -2.17 -12.97 -4.72
CA ALA A 38 -3.25 -13.28 -3.78
C ALA A 38 -3.93 -12.01 -3.24
N ARG A 39 -3.16 -10.97 -2.94
CA ARG A 39 -3.71 -9.66 -2.53
C ARG A 39 -4.52 -9.02 -3.66
N ILE A 40 -3.99 -9.01 -4.88
CA ILE A 40 -4.70 -8.47 -6.05
C ILE A 40 -5.97 -9.27 -6.32
N ALA A 41 -5.92 -10.60 -6.27
CA ALA A 41 -7.09 -11.46 -6.44
C ALA A 41 -8.15 -11.22 -5.36
N SER A 42 -7.75 -11.07 -4.10
CA SER A 42 -8.67 -10.77 -2.99
C SER A 42 -9.31 -9.38 -3.13
N TYR A 43 -8.55 -8.40 -3.60
CA TYR A 43 -9.03 -7.05 -3.87
C TYR A 43 -9.99 -7.03 -5.06
N ASN A 44 -9.63 -7.70 -6.16
CA ASN A 44 -10.48 -7.85 -7.34
C ASN A 44 -11.77 -8.62 -7.02
N LYS A 45 -11.71 -9.64 -6.17
CA LYS A 45 -12.89 -10.37 -5.68
C LYS A 45 -13.82 -9.44 -4.89
N ARG A 46 -13.27 -8.62 -3.98
CA ARG A 46 -14.03 -7.59 -3.25
C ARG A 46 -14.64 -6.53 -4.17
N LEU A 47 -13.94 -6.14 -5.23
CA LEU A 47 -14.47 -5.22 -6.24
C LEU A 47 -15.58 -5.87 -7.09
N ALA A 48 -15.42 -7.13 -7.47
CA ALA A 48 -16.38 -7.87 -8.28
C ALA A 48 -17.66 -8.23 -7.52
N GLU A 49 -17.53 -8.62 -6.24
CA GLU A 49 -18.68 -8.90 -5.37
C GLU A 49 -19.38 -7.61 -4.94
N GLY A 50 -18.66 -6.49 -4.90
CA GLY A 50 -19.19 -5.20 -4.51
C GLY A 50 -19.71 -5.14 -3.07
N PRO A 51 -19.82 -3.94 -2.50
CA PRO A 51 -20.52 -3.74 -1.23
C PRO A 51 -22.02 -4.02 -1.43
N GLN A 52 -22.51 -5.08 -0.81
CA GLN A 52 -23.90 -5.54 -0.95
C GLN A 52 -24.90 -4.63 -0.23
N THR A 53 -24.43 -3.86 0.77
CA THR A 53 -25.25 -2.91 1.51
C THR A 53 -24.50 -1.61 1.78
N TRP A 54 -25.25 -0.52 1.98
CA TRP A 54 -24.68 0.80 2.25
C TRP A 54 -23.80 0.84 3.52
N ARG A 55 -24.09 -0.01 4.51
CA ARG A 55 -23.30 -0.16 5.74
C ARG A 55 -21.92 -0.76 5.52
N GLN A 56 -21.71 -1.45 4.40
CA GLN A 56 -20.41 -2.03 4.04
C GLN A 56 -19.55 -1.05 3.24
N LEU A 57 -20.13 0.06 2.78
CA LEU A 57 -19.39 1.11 2.10
C LEU A 57 -18.48 1.84 3.10
N ARG A 58 -17.26 2.15 2.66
CA ARG A 58 -16.29 2.95 3.42
C ARG A 58 -15.56 3.89 2.47
N GLY A 59 -15.02 4.99 2.99
CA GLY A 59 -14.22 5.94 2.20
C GLY A 59 -15.00 6.56 1.04
N MET A 60 -14.35 6.69 -0.13
CA MET A 60 -14.93 7.35 -1.30
C MET A 60 -16.25 6.72 -1.80
N PRO A 61 -16.38 5.38 -1.91
CA PRO A 61 -17.67 4.77 -2.25
C PRO A 61 -18.83 5.15 -1.32
N LEU A 62 -18.57 5.27 -0.01
CA LEU A 62 -19.58 5.72 0.96
C LEU A 62 -19.95 7.18 0.72
N VAL A 63 -18.95 8.05 0.54
CA VAL A 63 -19.17 9.47 0.25
C VAL A 63 -20.05 9.66 -0.99
N PHE A 64 -19.77 8.94 -2.08
CA PHE A 64 -20.59 9.01 -3.29
C PHE A 64 -22.01 8.47 -3.09
N HIS A 65 -22.18 7.45 -2.26
CA HIS A 65 -23.49 6.92 -1.91
C HIS A 65 -24.30 7.95 -1.12
N GLU A 66 -23.70 8.57 -0.11
CA GLU A 66 -24.34 9.57 0.75
C GLU A 66 -24.71 10.85 0.00
N ILE A 67 -23.89 11.29 -0.98
CA ILE A 67 -24.23 12.44 -1.83
C ILE A 67 -25.48 12.19 -2.67
N LYS A 68 -25.71 10.93 -3.09
CA LYS A 68 -26.90 10.55 -3.87
C LYS A 68 -28.14 10.41 -3.00
N HIS A 69 -27.99 10.29 -1.68
CA HIS A 69 -29.11 10.18 -0.74
C HIS A 69 -29.78 11.55 -0.54
N SER A 70 -31.06 11.68 -0.90
CA SER A 70 -31.78 12.96 -0.90
C SER A 70 -31.78 13.68 0.45
N GLY A 71 -31.81 12.93 1.56
CA GLY A 71 -31.78 13.49 2.92
C GLY A 71 -30.39 13.97 3.38
N ASN A 72 -29.31 13.33 2.91
CA ASN A 72 -27.95 13.65 3.35
C ASN A 72 -27.21 14.57 2.37
N ARG A 73 -27.75 14.74 1.15
CA ARG A 73 -27.11 15.53 0.09
C ARG A 73 -26.73 16.96 0.49
N PRO A 74 -27.58 17.77 1.16
CA PRO A 74 -27.18 19.12 1.57
C PRO A 74 -26.02 19.11 2.57
N PHE A 75 -26.06 18.19 3.53
CA PHE A 75 -24.99 18.01 4.51
C PHE A 75 -23.67 17.60 3.84
N MET A 76 -23.72 16.65 2.90
CA MET A 76 -22.55 16.17 2.18
C MET A 76 -21.91 17.27 1.32
N TYR A 77 -22.71 18.15 0.70
CA TYR A 77 -22.16 19.31 -0.01
C TYR A 77 -21.47 20.28 0.94
N GLY A 78 -22.08 20.60 2.08
CA GLY A 78 -21.44 21.43 3.10
C GLY A 78 -20.13 20.83 3.62
N PHE A 79 -20.13 19.53 3.93
CA PHE A 79 -18.94 18.79 4.34
C PHE A 79 -17.83 18.87 3.28
N LEU A 80 -18.16 18.60 2.01
CA LEU A 80 -17.18 18.66 0.92
C LEU A 80 -16.62 20.07 0.72
N THR A 81 -17.45 21.11 0.82
CA THR A 81 -16.99 22.50 0.72
C THR A 81 -15.99 22.84 1.82
N ILE A 82 -16.27 22.45 3.06
CA ILE A 82 -15.35 22.67 4.20
C ILE A 82 -14.09 21.82 4.03
N ALA A 83 -14.20 20.57 3.59
CA ALA A 83 -13.06 19.69 3.35
C ALA A 83 -12.13 20.24 2.25
N LEU A 84 -12.68 20.77 1.17
CA LEU A 84 -11.89 21.41 0.11
C LEU A 84 -11.28 22.73 0.58
N GLY A 85 -12.02 23.53 1.35
CA GLY A 85 -11.51 24.77 1.94
C GLY A 85 -10.36 24.52 2.91
N THR A 86 -10.48 23.51 3.78
CA THR A 86 -9.41 23.11 4.70
C THR A 86 -8.21 22.55 3.97
N LEU A 87 -8.40 21.72 2.94
CA LEU A 87 -7.30 21.24 2.09
C LEU A 87 -6.58 22.41 1.39
N TYR A 88 -7.34 23.38 0.86
CA TYR A 88 -6.77 24.59 0.27
C TYR A 88 -5.96 25.39 1.29
N LEU A 89 -6.50 25.63 2.49
CA LEU A 89 -5.75 26.29 3.56
C LEU A 89 -4.49 25.50 3.95
N GLN A 90 -4.58 24.17 4.04
CA GLN A 90 -3.44 23.30 4.34
C GLN A 90 -2.32 23.45 3.32
N THR A 91 -2.63 23.64 2.03
CA THR A 91 -1.61 23.90 0.98
C THR A 91 -0.92 25.25 1.12
N LYS A 92 -1.49 26.19 1.88
CA LYS A 92 -0.93 27.52 2.12
C LYS A 92 -0.08 27.60 3.40
N PHE A 93 -0.16 26.61 4.29
CA PHE A 93 0.76 26.50 5.43
C PHE A 93 2.13 26.04 4.94
N THR A 94 3.01 27.00 4.67
CA THR A 94 4.43 26.78 4.37
C THR A 94 5.17 26.24 5.60
N ASP A 95 6.34 25.62 5.40
CA ASP A 95 7.16 25.07 6.49
C ASP A 95 7.57 26.15 7.51
N GLU A 96 7.69 27.41 7.07
CA GLU A 96 7.96 28.55 7.94
C GLU A 96 6.79 28.87 8.88
N MET A 97 5.54 28.81 8.39
CA MET A 97 4.34 29.03 9.20
C MET A 97 4.06 27.87 10.17
N ARG A 98 4.47 26.66 9.78
CA ARG A 98 4.44 25.50 10.69
C ARG A 98 5.53 25.61 11.75
N ALA A 99 6.69 26.14 11.39
CA ALA A 99 7.79 26.34 12.31
C ALA A 99 7.53 27.46 13.34
N SER A 100 6.77 28.50 12.98
CA SER A 100 6.41 29.61 13.86
C SER A 100 5.10 29.43 14.62
N SER A 101 4.35 28.35 14.35
CA SER A 101 3.12 28.03 15.07
C SER A 101 3.45 27.25 16.34
N ASP A 102 3.21 27.86 17.52
CA ASP A 102 3.36 27.20 18.83
C ASP A 102 2.54 25.91 18.91
N TYR A 103 1.33 25.91 18.35
CA TYR A 103 0.47 24.73 18.28
C TYR A 103 1.11 23.60 17.45
N TYR A 104 1.63 23.92 16.25
CA TYR A 104 2.19 22.90 15.37
C TYR A 104 3.49 22.33 15.94
N GLN A 105 4.35 23.15 16.54
CA GLN A 105 5.58 22.69 17.21
C GLN A 105 5.29 21.75 18.38
N THR A 106 4.24 22.03 19.15
CA THR A 106 3.90 21.25 20.35
C THR A 106 3.40 19.83 20.03
N PHE A 107 2.66 19.65 18.93
CA PHE A 107 2.00 18.37 18.62
C PHE A 107 2.48 17.67 17.36
N HIS A 108 3.16 18.39 16.46
CA HIS A 108 3.57 17.90 15.14
C HIS A 108 5.03 18.24 14.78
N GLY A 109 5.75 18.99 15.63
CA GLY A 109 7.17 19.24 15.47
C GLY A 109 8.03 18.11 16.01
N ASP A 110 9.27 18.01 15.54
CA ASP A 110 10.22 16.94 15.91
C ASP A 110 10.78 17.06 17.34
N GLY A 111 10.24 17.95 18.18
CA GLY A 111 10.67 18.19 19.56
C GLY A 111 12.10 18.75 19.72
N LYS A 112 12.78 19.13 18.62
CA LYS A 112 14.13 19.67 18.66
C LYS A 112 14.07 21.19 18.72
N PRO A 113 14.60 21.85 19.77
CA PRO A 113 14.74 23.29 19.77
C PRO A 113 15.65 23.69 18.60
N LYS A 114 15.18 24.60 17.74
CA LYS A 114 16.01 25.18 16.69
C LYS A 114 17.13 25.97 17.36
N ALA A 115 18.37 25.50 17.23
CA ALA A 115 19.54 26.32 17.52
C ALA A 115 19.55 27.49 16.52
N HIS A 116 19.28 28.69 17.01
CA HIS A 116 19.46 29.92 16.25
C HIS A 116 20.98 30.16 16.09
N HIS A 117 21.44 30.20 14.83
CA HIS A 117 22.73 30.78 14.44
C HIS A 117 22.49 32.16 13.83
#